data_AF-A0A1E4RB04-F1
#
_entry.id   AF-A0A1E4RB04-F1
#
_cell.length_a   1.000
_cell.length_b   1.000
_cell.length_c   1.000
_cell.angle_alpha   90.00
_cell.angle_beta   90.00
_cell.angle_gamma   90.00
#
_symmetry.space_group_name_H-M   'P 1'
#
loop_
_entity.id
_entity.type
_entity.pdbx_description
1 polymer ?
#
loop_
_entity_poly.entity_id
_entity_poly.type
_entity_poly.pdbx_seq_one_letter_code
_entity_poly.pdbx_strand_id
1 'polypeptide(L)'
;MPKSKNNSNNYNKTFFWKGFFILFIPIFIIGIFSEPYITHNPFETFEDFGEFIYFLLFYIIVIAGISALIVSIIWRLKHPQNK
;
A
#
# COMPACT_ATOMS: atom_id res chain seq x y z
N MET A 1 -19.39 26.41 17.49
CA MET A 1 -19.38 26.22 16.02
C MET A 1 -18.06 25.53 15.62
N PRO A 2 -18.00 24.19 15.47
CA PRO A 2 -16.76 23.45 15.18
C PRO A 2 -16.76 22.74 13.79
N LYS A 3 -17.34 23.34 12.75
CA LYS A 3 -17.43 22.70 11.41
C LYS A 3 -16.14 22.76 10.58
N SER A 4 -15.25 23.73 10.85
CA SER A 4 -14.03 23.97 10.04
C SER A 4 -12.97 22.87 10.19
N LYS A 5 -12.69 22.42 11.43
CA LYS A 5 -11.64 21.41 11.72
C LYS A 5 -11.98 20.01 11.18
N ASN A 6 -13.27 19.70 11.05
CA ASN A 6 -13.74 18.40 10.57
C ASN A 6 -13.49 18.24 9.05
N ASN A 7 -13.63 19.32 8.28
CA ASN A 7 -13.45 19.27 6.82
C ASN A 7 -11.99 19.10 6.39
N SER A 8 -11.02 19.72 7.08
CA SER A 8 -9.60 19.54 6.73
C SER A 8 -9.07 18.15 7.06
N ASN A 9 -9.53 17.55 8.17
CA ASN A 9 -9.19 16.17 8.52
C ASN A 9 -9.70 15.16 7.48
N ASN A 10 -10.94 15.36 7.01
CA ASN A 10 -11.51 14.50 5.96
C ASN A 10 -10.78 14.66 4.62
N TYR A 11 -10.34 15.88 4.29
CA TYR A 11 -9.51 16.13 3.11
C TYR A 11 -8.14 15.42 3.21
N ASN A 12 -7.44 15.57 4.33
CA ASN A 12 -6.14 14.93 4.57
C ASN A 12 -6.24 13.40 4.55
N LYS A 13 -7.27 12.84 5.17
CA LYS A 13 -7.55 11.41 5.16
C LYS A 13 -7.81 10.91 3.74
N THR A 14 -8.68 11.61 2.99
CA THR A 14 -8.99 11.24 1.60
C THR A 14 -7.76 11.33 0.70
N PHE A 15 -6.95 12.38 0.85
CA PHE A 15 -5.69 12.53 0.13
C PHE A 15 -4.73 11.36 0.40
N PHE A 16 -4.53 11.01 1.68
CA PHE A 16 -3.66 9.92 2.07
C PHE A 16 -4.10 8.60 1.46
N TRP A 17 -5.37 8.22 1.66
CA TRP A 17 -5.88 6.95 1.15
C TRP A 17 -5.87 6.88 -0.38
N LYS A 18 -6.22 7.98 -1.05
CA LYS A 18 -6.17 8.04 -2.53
C LYS A 18 -4.73 7.85 -3.04
N GLY A 19 -3.77 8.56 -2.45
CA GLY A 19 -2.35 8.41 -2.80
C GLY A 19 -1.81 7.01 -2.48
N PHE A 20 -2.20 6.46 -1.33
CA PHE A 20 -1.83 5.13 -0.89
C PHE A 20 -2.28 4.08 -1.89
N PHE A 21 -3.56 4.04 -2.24
CA PHE A 21 -4.08 3.03 -3.18
C PHE A 21 -3.54 3.21 -4.60
N ILE A 22 -3.30 4.45 -5.04
CA ILE A 22 -2.67 4.73 -6.34
C ILE A 22 -1.27 4.13 -6.45
N LEU A 23 -0.50 4.13 -5.36
CA LEU A 23 0.85 3.53 -5.35
C LEU A 23 0.81 2.03 -5.06
N PHE A 24 0.02 1.64 -4.07
CA PHE A 24 -0.05 0.27 -3.58
C PHE A 24 -0.58 -0.69 -4.65
N ILE A 25 -1.71 -0.39 -5.29
CA ILE A 25 -2.39 -1.30 -6.22
C ILE A 25 -1.51 -1.71 -7.41
N PRO A 26 -0.92 -0.79 -8.20
CA PRO A 26 -0.12 -1.18 -9.37
C PRO A 26 1.14 -1.95 -8.98
N ILE A 27 1.84 -1.53 -7.91
CA ILE A 27 3.04 -2.24 -7.43
C ILE A 27 2.67 -3.63 -6.94
N PHE A 28 1.58 -3.74 -6.19
CA PHE A 28 1.06 -5.02 -5.70
C PHE A 28 0.74 -5.98 -6.85
N ILE A 29 0.02 -5.50 -7.88
CA ILE A 29 -0.33 -6.30 -9.06
C ILE A 29 0.95 -6.78 -9.78
N ILE A 30 1.91 -5.88 -10.04
CA ILE A 30 3.15 -6.25 -10.74
C ILE A 30 3.89 -7.36 -9.98
N GLY A 31 4.05 -7.23 -8.66
CA GLY A 31 4.77 -8.23 -7.87
C GLY A 31 4.07 -9.58 -7.83
N ILE A 32 2.74 -9.60 -7.74
CA ILE A 32 1.95 -10.83 -7.81
C ILE A 32 2.07 -11.51 -9.16
N PHE A 33 1.98 -10.76 -10.26
CA PHE A 33 2.10 -11.33 -11.61
C PHE A 33 3.50 -11.87 -11.92
N SER A 34 4.54 -11.34 -11.26
CA SER A 34 5.90 -11.87 -11.39
C SER A 34 6.12 -13.18 -10.64
N GLU A 35 5.17 -13.62 -9.81
CA GLU A 35 5.40 -14.76 -8.94
C GLU A 35 5.23 -16.11 -9.66
N PRO A 36 6.26 -16.98 -9.69
CA PRO A 36 6.19 -18.31 -10.29
C PRO A 36 5.05 -19.16 -9.76
N TYR A 37 4.67 -19.09 -8.47
CA TYR A 37 3.52 -19.83 -7.94
C TYR A 37 2.18 -19.46 -8.62
N ILE A 38 2.08 -18.27 -9.24
CA ILE A 38 0.88 -17.82 -9.95
C ILE A 38 0.98 -18.09 -11.46
N THR A 39 2.19 -18.03 -12.02
CA THR A 39 2.43 -18.14 -13.47
C THR A 39 2.80 -19.55 -13.93
N HIS A 40 3.32 -20.39 -13.04
CA HIS A 40 3.65 -21.80 -13.25
C HIS A 40 3.08 -22.62 -12.10
N ASN A 41 1.87 -23.16 -12.27
CA ASN A 41 1.27 -24.05 -11.27
C ASN A 41 2.03 -25.38 -11.24
N PRO A 42 2.60 -25.76 -10.08
CA PRO A 42 2.10 -26.95 -9.41
C PRO A 42 2.10 -26.76 -7.90
N PHE A 43 1.01 -26.22 -7.32
CA PHE A 43 0.74 -26.39 -5.89
C PHE A 43 0.41 -27.86 -5.61
N GLU A 44 1.41 -28.74 -5.62
CA GLU A 44 1.25 -30.17 -5.34
C GLU A 44 1.15 -30.44 -3.84
N THR A 45 1.68 -29.54 -3.00
CA THR A 45 1.83 -29.77 -1.56
C THR A 45 1.23 -28.64 -0.73
N PHE A 46 0.71 -28.97 0.47
CA PHE A 46 0.23 -27.97 1.43
C PHE A 46 1.33 -26.98 1.88
N GLU A 47 2.60 -27.40 1.80
CA GLU A 47 3.77 -26.57 2.08
C GLU A 47 3.87 -25.37 1.12
N ASP A 48 3.60 -25.59 -0.17
CA ASP A 48 3.66 -24.56 -1.21
C ASP A 48 2.59 -23.47 -1.00
N PHE A 49 1.41 -23.85 -0.50
CA PHE A 49 0.37 -22.90 -0.11
C PHE A 49 0.80 -22.05 1.09
N GLY A 50 1.45 -22.67 2.07
CA GLY A 50 1.96 -21.96 3.24
C GLY A 50 3.03 -20.93 2.87
N GLU A 51 3.97 -21.33 2.01
CA GLU A 51 5.02 -20.44 1.49
C GLU A 51 4.43 -19.28 0.68
N PHE A 52 3.49 -19.56 -0.21
CA PHE A 52 2.80 -18.52 -0.98
C PHE A 52 2.04 -17.54 -0.10
N ILE A 53 1.28 -18.02 0.90
CA ILE A 53 0.54 -17.15 1.83
C ILE A 53 1.52 -16.32 2.66
N TYR A 54 2.60 -16.91 3.15
CA TYR A 54 3.62 -16.20 3.91
C TYR A 54 4.28 -15.09 3.08
N PHE A 55 4.69 -15.41 1.84
CA PHE A 55 5.20 -14.44 0.89
C PHE A 55 4.20 -13.33 0.61
N LEU A 56 2.94 -13.67 0.32
CA LEU A 56 1.87 -12.71 0.02
C LEU A 56 1.65 -11.76 1.18
N LEU A 57 1.57 -12.27 2.42
CA LEU A 57 1.39 -11.45 3.62
C LEU A 57 2.59 -10.52 3.86
N PHE A 58 3.81 -11.05 3.75
CA PHE A 58 5.02 -10.26 3.90
C PHE A 58 5.11 -9.16 2.83
N TYR A 59 4.80 -9.50 1.59
CA TYR A 59 4.78 -8.59 0.46
C TYR A 59 3.76 -7.46 0.66
N ILE A 60 2.54 -7.79 1.09
CA ILE A 60 1.50 -6.79 1.42
C ILE A 60 2.01 -5.83 2.49
N ILE A 61 2.60 -6.33 3.58
CA ILE A 61 3.11 -5.50 4.68
C ILE A 61 4.20 -4.55 4.19
N VAL A 62 5.17 -5.07 3.43
CA VAL A 62 6.30 -4.27 2.93
C VAL A 62 5.82 -3.19 1.96
N ILE A 63 5.01 -3.54 0.96
CA ILE A 63 4.50 -2.57 -0.03
C ILE A 63 3.54 -1.57 0.60
N ALA A 64 2.71 -1.98 1.55
CA ALA A 64 1.88 -1.06 2.32
C ALA A 64 2.74 -0.08 3.12
N GLY A 65 3.79 -0.54 3.79
CA GLY A 65 4.73 0.30 4.51
C GLY A 65 5.41 1.34 3.60
N ILE A 66 5.95 0.89 2.46
CA ILE A 66 6.60 1.76 1.46
C ILE A 66 5.59 2.78 0.91
N SER A 67 4.40 2.34 0.52
CA SER A 67 3.36 3.23 -0.02
C SER A 67 2.94 4.29 1.01
N ALA A 68 2.74 3.89 2.27
CA ALA A 68 2.40 4.81 3.35
C ALA A 68 3.52 5.83 3.61
N LEU A 69 4.79 5.41 3.59
CA LEU A 69 5.93 6.30 3.75
C LEU A 69 6.03 7.32 2.61
N ILE A 70 5.90 6.87 1.36
CA ILE A 70 5.96 7.77 0.19
C ILE A 70 4.85 8.82 0.26
N VAL A 71 3.61 8.40 0.53
CA VAL A 71 2.48 9.34 0.64
C VAL A 71 2.70 10.33 1.79
N SER A 72 3.25 9.88 2.92
CA SER A 72 3.57 10.74 4.06
C SER A 72 4.66 11.77 3.71
N ILE A 73 5.70 11.36 2.99
CA ILE A 73 6.77 12.25 2.51
C ILE A 73 6.20 13.27 1.52
N ILE A 74 5.42 12.83 0.52
CA ILE A 74 4.79 13.73 -0.46
C ILE A 74 3.90 14.76 0.24
N TRP A 75 3.11 14.32 1.23
CA TRP A 75 2.26 15.22 2.00
C TRP A 75 3.07 16.28 2.76
N ARG A 76 4.19 15.87 3.38
CA ARG A 76 5.12 16.77 4.08
C ARG A 76 5.83 17.74 3.13
N LEU A 77 6.19 17.30 1.92
CA LEU A 77 6.81 18.14 0.90
C LEU A 77 5.84 19.16 0.29
N LYS A 78 4.55 18.81 0.16
CA LYS A 78 3.52 19.74 -0.33
C LYS A 78 3.06 20.75 0.72
N HIS A 79 3.21 20.41 2.00
CA HIS A 79 2.98 21.32 3.11
C HIS A 79 4.30 21.53 3.86
N PRO A 80 5.32 22.12 3.22
CA PRO A 80 6.48 22.59 3.96
C PRO A 80 5.91 23.60 4.93
N GLN A 81 5.90 23.27 6.22
CA GLN A 81 5.49 24.19 7.27
C GLN A 81 6.30 25.46 7.02
N ASN A 82 5.61 26.56 6.63
CA ASN A 82 6.20 27.88 6.55
C ASN A 82 6.87 28.12 7.91
N LYS A 83 8.19 27.97 7.94
CA LYS A 83 9.04 28.49 9.00
C LYS A 83 9.33 29.94 8.69
#